data_AF-A0A534SPZ1-F1
#
_entry.id   AF-A0A534SPZ1-F1
#
_cell.length_a   1.000
_cell.length_b   1.000
_cell.length_c   1.000
_cell.angle_alpha   90.00
_cell.angle_beta   90.00
_cell.angle_gamma   90.00
#
_symmetry.space_group_name_H-M   'P 1'
#
loop_
_entity.id
_entity.type
_entity.pdbx_description
1 polymer ?
#
loop_
_entity_poly.entity_id
_entity_poly.type
_entity_poly.pdbx_seq_one_letter_code
_entity_poly.pdbx_strand_id
1 'polypeptide(L)'
;MIRAGGRILIRGVFADRLGEITLFDYFPEARLICQQFPTLSDTVENFCSSGFKFETVTPVLQQTCSSLNELAARTRLRTDTTLILLTDEEFQRRQAALEVAAAREMEPNPVVETLDLLVLQN
;
A
#
# COMPACT_ATOMS: atom_id res chain seq x y z
N MET A 1 -8.24 6.43 -23.23
CA MET A 1 -8.90 5.36 -24.02
C MET A 1 -7.89 4.24 -24.27
N ILE A 2 -8.26 2.99 -24.02
CA ILE A 2 -7.40 1.82 -24.21
C ILE A 2 -7.74 1.19 -25.57
N ARG A 3 -6.73 0.62 -26.25
CA ARG A 3 -6.94 -0.09 -27.52
C ARG A 3 -7.71 -1.39 -27.27
N ALA A 4 -8.49 -1.86 -28.26
CA ALA A 4 -9.10 -3.18 -28.19
C ALA A 4 -8.04 -4.27 -27.96
N GLY A 5 -8.30 -5.21 -27.04
CA GLY A 5 -7.34 -6.21 -26.59
C GLY A 5 -6.27 -5.69 -25.63
N GLY A 6 -6.29 -4.40 -25.28
CA GLY A 6 -5.34 -3.79 -24.37
C GLY A 6 -5.53 -4.21 -22.92
N ARG A 7 -4.45 -4.20 -22.15
CA ARG A 7 -4.43 -4.56 -20.73
C ARG A 7 -4.35 -3.34 -19.83
N ILE A 8 -5.01 -3.41 -18.69
CA ILE A 8 -4.83 -2.52 -17.53
C ILE A 8 -4.11 -3.31 -16.45
N LEU A 9 -3.14 -2.66 -15.81
CA LEU A 9 -2.52 -3.10 -14.57
C LEU A 9 -2.98 -2.18 -13.44
N ILE A 10 -3.52 -2.76 -12.38
CA ILE A 10 -3.80 -2.08 -11.12
C ILE A 10 -2.83 -2.66 -10.09
N ARG A 11 -1.99 -1.79 -9.53
CA ARG A 11 -1.04 -2.13 -8.47
C ARG A 11 -1.51 -1.48 -7.18
N GLY A 12 -1.71 -2.26 -6.12
CA GLY A 12 -2.12 -1.72 -4.83
C GLY A 12 -2.48 -2.81 -3.82
N VAL A 13 -3.16 -2.38 -2.75
CA VAL A 13 -3.80 -3.26 -1.77
C VAL A 13 -5.31 -3.18 -1.95
N PHE A 14 -6.00 -4.29 -1.64
CA PHE A 14 -7.46 -4.35 -1.57
C PHE A 14 -7.88 -4.56 -0.11
N ALA A 15 -9.09 -4.17 0.27
CA ALA A 15 -9.53 -4.27 1.67
C ALA A 15 -9.48 -5.70 2.24
N ASP A 16 -9.71 -6.71 1.40
CA ASP A 16 -9.63 -8.13 1.71
C ASP A 16 -8.23 -8.74 1.47
N ARG A 17 -7.28 -7.94 0.96
CA ARG A 17 -5.93 -8.33 0.56
C ARG A 17 -4.91 -7.24 0.87
N LEU A 18 -4.74 -6.96 2.16
CA LEU A 18 -3.88 -5.87 2.65
C LEU A 18 -2.37 -6.14 2.58
N GLY A 19 -1.95 -7.37 2.25
CA GLY A 19 -0.54 -7.74 2.15
C GLY A 19 0.27 -7.58 3.44
N GLU A 20 1.58 -7.80 3.35
CA GLU A 20 2.55 -7.47 4.39
C GLU A 20 3.12 -6.09 4.08
N ILE A 21 2.67 -5.07 4.82
CA ILE A 21 3.04 -3.66 4.64
C ILE A 21 3.65 -3.15 5.93
N THR A 22 4.94 -2.81 5.90
CA THR A 22 5.69 -2.37 7.10
C THR A 22 5.09 -1.09 7.70
N LEU A 23 4.46 -0.23 6.90
CA LEU A 23 3.78 0.96 7.43
C LEU A 23 2.73 0.59 8.50
N PHE A 24 2.03 -0.53 8.38
CA PHE A 24 0.98 -0.94 9.33
C PHE A 24 1.52 -1.38 10.69
N ASP A 25 2.79 -1.80 10.75
CA ASP A 25 3.44 -2.16 12.02
C ASP A 25 3.66 -0.92 12.90
N TYR A 26 3.89 0.23 12.27
CA TYR A 26 4.15 1.50 12.95
C TYR A 26 2.90 2.39 13.03
N PHE A 27 2.01 2.30 12.06
CA PHE A 27 0.76 3.06 11.96
C PHE A 27 -0.43 2.08 11.77
N PRO A 28 -0.84 1.35 12.82
CA PRO A 28 -1.95 0.40 12.72
C PRO A 28 -3.27 1.07 12.31
N GLU A 29 -3.44 2.36 12.56
CA GLU A 29 -4.60 3.15 12.12
C GLU A 29 -4.67 3.24 10.59
N ALA A 30 -3.52 3.30 9.91
CA ALA A 30 -3.47 3.26 8.44
C ALA A 30 -4.05 1.95 7.89
N ARG A 31 -3.83 0.84 8.60
CA ARG A 31 -4.41 -0.46 8.23
C ARG A 31 -5.94 -0.44 8.28
N LEU A 32 -6.52 0.19 9.31
CA LEU A 32 -7.97 0.32 9.46
C LEU A 32 -8.58 1.17 8.35
N ILE A 33 -7.87 2.20 7.90
CA ILE A 33 -8.31 3.02 6.76
C ILE A 33 -8.30 2.20 5.48
N CYS A 34 -7.25 1.39 5.24
CA CYS A 34 -7.19 0.53 4.05
C CYS A 34 -8.29 -0.56 4.04
N GLN A 35 -8.86 -0.94 5.18
CA GLN A 35 -10.03 -1.84 5.23
C GLN A 35 -11.29 -1.22 4.62
N GLN A 36 -11.31 0.10 4.38
CA GLN A 36 -12.41 0.80 3.72
C GLN A 36 -12.23 0.89 2.20
N PHE A 37 -11.11 0.39 1.67
CA PHE A 37 -10.89 0.33 0.22
C PHE A 37 -11.85 -0.65 -0.44
N PRO A 38 -12.02 -0.59 -1.77
CA PRO A 38 -12.69 -1.65 -2.51
C PRO A 38 -12.01 -3.00 -2.26
N THR A 39 -12.82 -4.06 -2.20
CA THR A 39 -12.29 -5.42 -2.25
C THR A 39 -11.78 -5.74 -3.66
N LEU A 40 -11.02 -6.83 -3.80
CA LEU A 40 -10.63 -7.32 -5.12
C LEU A 40 -11.87 -7.65 -5.97
N SER A 41 -12.86 -8.33 -5.39
CA SER A 41 -14.10 -8.68 -6.08
C SER A 41 -14.87 -7.44 -6.53
N ASP A 42 -15.06 -6.44 -5.67
CA ASP A 42 -15.76 -5.20 -6.03
C ASP A 42 -15.03 -4.48 -7.18
N THR A 43 -13.69 -4.45 -7.12
CA THR A 43 -12.88 -3.86 -8.19
C THR A 43 -13.09 -4.61 -9.50
N VAL A 44 -12.96 -5.94 -9.50
CA VAL A 44 -13.14 -6.76 -10.70
C VAL A 44 -14.55 -6.61 -11.27
N GLU A 45 -15.60 -6.66 -10.46
CA GLU A 45 -16.98 -6.52 -10.88
C GLU A 45 -17.24 -5.15 -11.54
N ASN A 46 -16.73 -4.07 -10.94
CA ASN A 46 -16.84 -2.74 -11.50
C ASN A 46 -16.18 -2.64 -12.90
N PHE A 47 -14.99 -3.22 -13.08
CA PHE A 47 -14.34 -3.25 -14.39
C PHE A 47 -15.08 -4.15 -15.40
N CYS A 48 -15.57 -5.32 -14.96
CA CYS A 48 -16.33 -6.23 -15.80
C CYS A 48 -17.64 -5.61 -16.30
N SER A 49 -18.34 -4.84 -15.46
CA SER A 49 -19.53 -4.08 -15.89
C SER A 49 -19.22 -3.00 -16.94
N SER A 50 -17.96 -2.60 -17.07
CA SER A 50 -17.46 -1.65 -18.08
C SER A 50 -16.89 -2.34 -19.33
N GLY A 51 -17.02 -3.67 -19.46
CA GLY A 51 -16.60 -4.44 -20.63
C GLY A 51 -15.22 -5.10 -20.53
N PHE A 52 -14.52 -4.92 -19.41
CA PHE A 52 -13.23 -5.60 -19.19
C PHE A 52 -13.44 -7.06 -18.78
N LYS A 53 -12.37 -7.85 -18.90
CA LYS A 53 -12.30 -9.23 -18.42
C LYS A 53 -11.16 -9.36 -17.43
N PHE A 54 -11.42 -10.02 -16.30
CA PHE A 54 -10.38 -10.45 -15.38
C PHE A 54 -9.41 -11.39 -16.08
N GLU A 55 -8.11 -11.09 -16.00
CA GLU A 55 -7.05 -11.96 -16.55
C GLU A 55 -6.31 -12.66 -15.41
N THR A 56 -5.75 -11.93 -14.45
CA THR A 56 -5.06 -12.51 -13.29
C THR A 56 -4.91 -11.50 -12.15
N VAL A 57 -4.67 -12.00 -10.93
CA VAL A 57 -4.13 -11.23 -9.82
C VAL A 57 -2.91 -11.96 -9.29
N THR A 58 -1.83 -11.24 -9.01
CA THR A 58 -0.59 -11.85 -8.52
C THR A 58 0.00 -11.00 -7.39
N PRO A 59 0.31 -11.58 -6.22
CA PRO A 59 1.07 -10.88 -5.21
C PRO A 59 2.49 -10.62 -5.71
N VAL A 60 2.99 -9.41 -5.52
CA VAL A 60 4.32 -8.97 -5.92
C VAL A 60 5.04 -8.37 -4.73
N LEU A 61 6.32 -8.69 -4.61
CA LEU A 61 7.21 -8.05 -3.66
C LEU A 61 7.68 -6.72 -4.25
N GLN A 62 7.62 -5.68 -3.44
CA GLN A 62 8.12 -4.37 -3.77
C GLN A 62 9.06 -3.88 -2.68
N GLN A 63 10.26 -3.45 -3.08
CA GLN A 63 11.06 -2.59 -2.22
C GLN A 63 10.49 -1.18 -2.23
N THR A 64 9.89 -0.76 -1.12
CA THR A 64 9.33 0.59 -0.95
C THR A 64 10.39 1.58 -0.49
N CYS A 65 11.28 1.16 0.42
CA CYS A 65 12.43 1.95 0.89
C CYS A 65 13.67 1.06 0.98
N SER A 66 14.85 1.66 0.90
CA SER A 66 16.14 0.98 1.11
C SER A 66 16.47 0.72 2.58
N SER A 67 15.77 1.37 3.52
CA SER A 67 16.00 1.27 4.97
C SER A 67 14.79 1.77 5.78
N LEU A 68 14.76 1.45 7.08
CA LEU A 68 13.81 2.08 8.01
C LEU A 68 14.06 3.58 8.18
N ASN A 69 15.32 4.02 8.07
CA ASN A 69 15.65 5.44 8.09
C ASN A 69 14.99 6.22 6.93
N GLU A 70 15.01 5.65 5.72
CA GLU A 70 14.32 6.25 4.57
C GLU A 70 12.80 6.23 4.76
N LEU A 71 12.23 5.14 5.28
CA LEU A 71 10.80 5.08 5.59
C LEU A 71 10.40 6.18 6.59
N ALA A 72 11.13 6.32 7.69
CA ALA A 72 10.90 7.36 8.70
C ALA A 72 10.99 8.78 8.10
N ALA A 73 11.98 9.03 7.24
CA ALA A 73 12.13 10.32 6.58
C ALA A 73 10.95 10.64 5.64
N ARG A 74 10.45 9.64 4.91
CA ARG A 74 9.29 9.80 4.01
C ARG A 74 8.00 10.03 4.78
N THR A 75 7.74 9.26 5.84
CA THR A 75 6.50 9.38 6.61
C THR A 75 6.37 10.72 7.31
N ARG A 76 7.48 11.40 7.68
CA ARG A 76 7.48 12.77 8.22
C ARG A 76 6.71 13.77 7.36
N LEU A 77 6.72 13.58 6.03
CA LEU A 77 6.05 14.48 5.10
C LEU A 77 4.53 14.22 5.00
N ARG A 78 4.01 13.18 5.68
CA ARG A 78 2.61 12.74 5.60
C ARG A 78 2.09 12.59 4.17
N THR A 79 2.96 12.18 3.26
CA THR A 79 2.61 12.07 1.83
C THR A 79 1.72 10.87 1.54
N ASP A 80 1.60 9.93 2.48
CA ASP A 80 0.62 8.86 2.39
C ASP A 80 -0.74 9.36 2.87
N THR A 81 -1.75 9.26 2.00
CA THR A 81 -3.11 9.71 2.28
C THR A 81 -3.75 9.00 3.48
N THR A 82 -3.32 7.77 3.81
CA THR A 82 -3.83 7.08 5.01
C THR A 82 -3.30 7.70 6.29
N LEU A 83 -2.19 8.43 6.24
CA LEU A 83 -1.62 9.13 7.40
C LEU A 83 -2.25 10.51 7.63
N ILE A 84 -2.88 11.10 6.61
CA ILE A 84 -3.57 12.40 6.70
C ILE A 84 -4.78 12.33 7.64
N LEU A 85 -5.40 11.16 7.76
CA LEU A 85 -6.61 10.97 8.57
C LEU A 85 -6.32 10.83 10.08
N LEU A 86 -5.05 10.71 10.47
CA LEU A 86 -4.66 10.66 11.88
C LEU A 86 -4.65 12.07 12.48
N THR A 87 -4.94 12.16 13.78
CA THR A 87 -4.69 13.39 14.50
C THR A 87 -3.19 13.70 14.58
N ASP A 88 -2.84 14.96 14.81
CA ASP A 88 -1.44 15.36 14.94
C ASP A 88 -0.71 14.63 16.06
N GLU A 89 -1.36 14.46 17.22
CA GLU A 89 -0.79 13.79 18.37
C GLU A 89 -0.51 12.31 18.09
N GLU A 90 -1.48 11.60 17.50
CA GLU A 90 -1.32 10.20 17.11
C GLU A 90 -0.20 10.03 16.10
N PHE A 91 -0.20 10.86 15.06
CA PHE A 91 0.85 10.82 14.04
C PHE A 91 2.22 11.04 14.67
N GLN A 92 2.42 12.06 15.51
CA GLN A 92 3.72 12.35 16.12
C GLN A 92 4.18 11.20 17.01
N ARG A 93 3.27 10.61 17.79
CA ARG A 93 3.58 9.45 18.63
C ARG A 93 4.02 8.23 17.79
N ARG A 94 3.31 7.93 16.70
CA ARG A 94 3.65 6.81 15.79
C ARG A 94 4.96 7.07 15.05
N GLN A 95 5.14 8.28 14.54
CA GLN A 95 6.35 8.72 13.86
C GLN A 95 7.57 8.62 14.77
N ALA A 96 7.48 9.07 16.03
CA ALA A 96 8.57 8.94 17.00
C ALA A 96 8.95 7.47 17.26
N ALA A 97 7.98 6.56 17.31
CA ALA A 97 8.26 5.12 17.48
C ALA A 97 9.02 4.54 16.27
N LEU A 98 8.63 4.91 15.05
CA LEU A 98 9.34 4.52 13.83
C LEU A 98 10.77 5.09 13.81
N GLU A 99 10.96 6.34 14.22
CA GLU A 99 12.28 6.96 14.30
C GLU A 99 13.19 6.28 15.33
N VAL A 100 12.66 5.85 16.47
CA VAL A 100 13.41 5.05 17.46
C VAL A 100 13.81 3.70 16.88
N ALA A 101 12.92 3.04 16.11
CA ALA A 101 13.25 1.78 15.45
C ALA A 101 14.32 1.98 14.36
N ALA A 102 14.20 3.02 13.54
CA ALA A 102 15.18 3.39 12.53
C ALA A 102 16.56 3.71 13.13
N ALA A 103 16.61 4.36 14.30
CA ALA A 103 17.87 4.64 14.99
C ALA A 103 18.56 3.38 15.55
N ARG A 104 17.81 2.26 15.72
CA ARG A 104 18.35 0.96 16.16
C ARG A 104 18.78 0.06 15.01
N GLU A 105 18.47 0.44 13.77
CA GLU A 105 18.91 -0.25 12.56
C GLU A 105 20.41 -0.03 12.37
N MET A 106 21.21 -1.04 12.70
CA MET A 106 22.68 -0.98 12.62
C MET A 106 23.19 -1.07 11.18
N GLU A 107 22.50 -1.85 10.35
CA GLU A 107 22.76 -2.00 8.91
C GLU A 107 21.45 -1.76 8.15
N PRO A 108 21.45 -1.00 7.04
CA PRO A 108 20.25 -0.74 6.26
C PRO A 108 19.57 -2.03 5.81
N ASN A 109 18.30 -2.22 6.22
CA ASN A 109 17.49 -3.34 5.77
C ASN A 109 16.35 -2.83 4.86
N PRO A 110 16.27 -3.28 3.60
CA PRO A 110 15.22 -2.85 2.68
C PRO A 110 13.81 -3.12 3.23
N VAL A 111 12.96 -2.10 3.16
CA VAL A 111 11.53 -2.23 3.44
C VAL A 111 10.88 -2.86 2.21
N VAL A 112 10.63 -4.16 2.28
CA VAL A 112 9.99 -4.94 1.23
C VAL A 112 8.55 -5.26 1.64
N GLU A 113 7.62 -4.88 0.79
CA GLU A 113 6.18 -4.96 1.02
C GLU A 113 5.53 -5.89 -0.02
N THR A 114 4.44 -6.55 0.37
CA THR A 114 3.64 -7.36 -0.56
C THR A 114 2.43 -6.56 -1.01
N LEU A 115 2.30 -6.36 -2.32
CA LEU A 115 1.16 -5.73 -2.98
C LEU A 115 0.54 -6.70 -3.98
N ASP A 116 -0.68 -6.43 -4.45
CA ASP A 116 -1.25 -7.16 -5.58
C ASP A 116 -1.05 -6.41 -6.89
N LEU A 117 -0.85 -7.19 -7.95
CA LEU A 117 -0.91 -6.76 -9.34
C LEU A 117 -2.11 -7.43 -10.02
N LEU A 118 -3.18 -6.67 -10.23
CA LEU A 118 -4.39 -7.08 -10.94
C LEU A 118 -4.27 -6.72 -12.43
N VAL A 119 -4.51 -7.69 -13.30
CA VAL A 119 -4.51 -7.53 -14.76
C VAL A 119 -5.93 -7.76 -15.28
N LEU A 120 -6.39 -6.79 -16.08
CA LEU A 120 -7.69 -6.78 -16.75
C LEU A 120 -7.48 -6.51 -18.25
N GLN A 121 -8.29 -7.11 -19.11
CA GLN A 121 -8.23 -6.92 -20.56
C GLN A 121 -9.52 -6.32 -21.10
N ASN A 122 -9.43 -5.37 -22.04
CA ASN A 122 -10.57 -4.78 -22.77
C ASN A 122 -10.87 -5.52 -24.08
#